data_AF-A0A924TXU8-F1
#
_entry.id   AF-A0A924TXU8-F1
#
_cell.length_a   1.000
_cell.length_b   1.000
_cell.length_c   1.000
_cell.angle_alpha   90.00
_cell.angle_beta   90.00
_cell.angle_gamma   90.00
#
_symmetry.space_group_name_H-M   'P 1'
#
loop_
_entity.id
_entity.type
_entity.pdbx_description
1 polymer ?
#
loop_
_entity_poly.entity_id
_entity_poly.type
_entity_poly.pdbx_seq_one_letter_code
_entity_poly.pdbx_strand_id
1 'polypeptide(L)' 'KAIVLSTFVFMLAHTLWLAAIVAGLAYAWLYRRTGKLWTAVIAHAMTNLLLGIWVVRTGQWQFW' A
#
# COMPACT_ATOMS: atom_id res chain seq x y z
N LYS A 1 15.49 4.70 9.18
CA LYS A 1 15.44 6.00 8.48
C LYS A 1 14.67 5.89 7.17
N ALA A 2 15.16 5.16 6.15
CA ALA A 2 14.47 5.02 4.85
C ALA A 2 13.00 4.56 4.93
N ILE A 3 12.69 3.53 5.74
CA ILE A 3 11.31 3.02 5.90
C ILE A 3 10.36 4.09 6.46
N VAL A 4 10.80 4.84 7.47
CA VAL A 4 9.97 5.88 8.09
C VAL A 4 9.69 6.99 7.08
N LEU A 5 10.71 7.40 6.32
CA LEU A 5 10.55 8.42 5.28
C LEU A 5 9.62 7.94 4.16
N SER A 6 9.81 6.71 3.67
CA SER A 6 8.99 6.15 2.60
C SER A 6 7.54 5.97 3.04
N THR A 7 7.30 5.46 4.25
CA THR A 7 5.95 5.30 4.80
C THR A 7 5.28 6.66 5.03
N PHE A 8 6.03 7.67 5.48
CA PHE A 8 5.49 9.01 5.69
C PHE A 8 5.07 9.68 4.38
N VAL A 9 5.93 9.66 3.36
CA VAL A 9 5.58 10.19 2.03
C VAL A 9 4.41 9.42 1.42
N PHE A 10 4.40 8.09 1.58
CA PHE A 10 3.31 7.25 1.09
C PHE A 10 1.97 7.58 1.78
N MET A 11 1.98 7.81 3.09
CA MET A 11 0.80 8.24 3.85
C MET A 11 0.23 9.55 3.31
N LEU A 12 1.07 10.54 3.00
CA LEU A 12 0.61 11.85 2.50
C LEU A 12 -0.11 11.75 1.15
N ALA A 13 0.14 10.71 0.37
CA ALA A 13 -0.52 10.47 -0.92
C ALA A 13 -1.92 9.83 -0.79
N HIS A 14 -2.35 9.42 0.40
CA HIS A 14 -3.60 8.70 0.61
C HIS A 14 -4.54 9.46 1.55
N THR A 15 -5.83 9.47 1.22
CA THR A 15 -6.89 10.04 2.07
C THR A 15 -7.00 9.28 3.40
N LEU A 16 -6.93 7.95 3.34
CA LEU A 16 -6.94 7.04 4.49
C LEU A 16 -5.52 6.88 5.05
N TRP A 17 -5.04 7.92 5.73
CA TRP A 17 -3.67 8.01 6.25
C TRP A 17 -3.26 6.80 7.11
N LEU A 18 -4.13 6.31 7.99
CA LEU A 18 -3.82 5.19 8.87
C LEU A 18 -3.64 3.88 8.09
N ALA A 19 -4.52 3.62 7.12
CA ALA A 19 -4.41 2.45 6.25
C ALA A 19 -3.13 2.50 5.42
N ALA A 20 -2.75 3.69 4.93
CA ALA A 20 -1.52 3.89 4.17
C ALA A 20 -0.26 3.67 5.01
N ILE A 21 -0.24 4.08 6.28
CA ILE A 21 0.88 3.77 7.19
C ILE A 21 1.02 2.26 7.37
N VAL A 22 -0.08 1.55 7.67
CA VAL A 22 -0.06 0.09 7.89
C VAL A 22 0.41 -0.63 6.62
N ALA A 23 -0.13 -0.27 5.45
CA ALA A 23 0.28 -0.84 4.17
C ALA A 23 1.75 -0.54 3.86
N GLY A 24 2.20 0.71 4.04
CA GLY A 24 3.59 1.11 3.84
C GLY A 24 4.57 0.34 4.72
N LEU A 25 4.23 0.12 6.00
CA LEU A 25 5.02 -0.71 6.91
C LEU A 25 5.03 -2.19 6.47
N ALA A 26 3.89 -2.73 6.03
CA ALA A 26 3.80 -4.11 5.54
C ALA A 26 4.67 -4.34 4.28
N TYR A 27 4.63 -3.43 3.31
CA TYR A 27 5.47 -3.51 2.12
C TYR A 27 6.96 -3.32 2.45
N ALA A 28 7.29 -2.41 3.37
CA ALA A 28 8.67 -2.21 3.81
C ALA A 28 9.21 -3.43 4.57
N TRP A 29 8.37 -4.11 5.35
CA TRP A 29 8.72 -5.39 6.00
C TRP A 29 8.92 -6.50 4.98
N LEU A 30 8.03 -6.62 3.98
CA LEU A 30 8.17 -7.59 2.90
C LEU A 30 9.47 -7.38 2.09
N TYR A 31 9.79 -6.12 1.79
CA TYR A 31 11.06 -5.75 1.19
C TYR A 31 12.25 -6.20 2.05
N ARG A 32 12.23 -5.89 3.36
CA ARG A 32 13.31 -6.30 4.28
C ARG A 32 13.49 -7.82 4.35
N ARG A 33 12.40 -8.58 4.32
CA ARG A 33 12.45 -10.04 4.38
C ARG A 33 12.98 -10.66 3.09
N THR A 34 12.60 -10.11 1.95
CA THR A 34 12.91 -10.71 0.64
C THR A 34 14.16 -10.13 -0.02
N GLY A 35 14.61 -8.95 0.42
CA GLY A 35 15.70 -8.18 -0.20
C GLY A 35 15.39 -7.68 -1.61
N LYS A 36 14.15 -7.83 -2.08
CA LYS A 36 13.74 -7.55 -3.47
C LYS A 36 12.64 -6.50 -3.47
N LEU A 37 12.85 -5.38 -4.16
CA LEU A 37 11.83 -4.33 -4.26
C LEU A 37 10.58 -4.81 -5.02
N TRP A 38 10.77 -5.68 -6.02
CA TRP A 38 9.68 -6.22 -6.84
C TRP A 38 8.61 -6.97 -6.05
N THR A 39 8.95 -7.57 -4.91
CA THR A 39 7.95 -8.27 -4.08
C THR A 39 6.97 -7.30 -3.45
N ALA A 40 7.45 -6.15 -2.97
CA ALA A 40 6.62 -5.06 -2.48
C ALA A 40 5.77 -4.44 -3.59
N VAL A 41 6.33 -4.25 -4.79
CA VAL A 41 5.60 -3.72 -5.96
C VAL A 41 4.46 -4.65 -6.37
N ILE A 42 4.72 -5.96 -6.50
CA ILE A 42 3.70 -6.94 -6.86
C ILE A 42 2.62 -7.01 -5.77
N ALA A 43 3.01 -7.04 -4.49
CA ALA A 43 2.06 -7.02 -3.39
C ALA A 43 1.14 -5.80 -3.45
N HIS A 44 1.71 -4.61 -3.68
CA HIS A 44 0.96 -3.37 -3.82
C HIS A 44 0.01 -3.40 -5.03
N ALA A 45 0.47 -3.88 -6.19
CA ALA A 45 -0.36 -4.02 -7.38
C ALA A 45 -1.55 -4.98 -7.12
N MET A 46 -1.32 -6.10 -6.44
CA MET A 46 -2.38 -7.05 -6.09
C MET A 46 -3.40 -6.47 -5.11
N THR A 47 -2.96 -5.74 -4.09
CA THR A 47 -3.90 -5.07 -3.18
C THR A 47 -4.75 -4.03 -3.89
N ASN A 48 -4.18 -3.25 -4.83
CA ASN A 48 -4.94 -2.28 -5.62
C ASN A 48 -5.90 -2.96 -6.58
N LEU A 49 -5.51 -4.08 -7.20
CA LEU A 49 -6.39 -4.86 -8.07
C LEU A 49 -7.61 -5.37 -7.30
N LEU A 50 -7.38 -5.98 -6.13
CA LEU A 50 -8.47 -6.48 -5.28
C LEU A 50 -9.37 -5.33 -4.79
N LEU A 51 -8.78 -4.20 -4.40
CA LEU A 51 -9.53 -3.00 -4.01
C LEU A 51 -10.35 -2.45 -5.18
N GLY A 52 -9.78 -2.36 -6.37
CA GLY A 52 -10.48 -1.91 -7.58
C GLY A 52 -11.65 -2.82 -7.93
N ILE A 53 -11.46 -4.15 -7.87
CA ILE A 53 -12.56 -5.11 -8.05
C ILE A 53 -13.65 -4.88 -7.00
N TRP A 54 -13.28 -4.67 -5.74
CA TRP A 54 -14.23 -4.40 -4.66
C TRP A 54 -15.01 -3.10 -4.88
N VAL A 55 -14.33 -2.01 -5.21
CA VAL A 55 -14.94 -0.70 -5.48
C VAL A 55 -15.91 -0.78 -6.66
N VAL A 56 -15.51 -1.39 -7.77
CA VAL A 56 -16.38 -1.58 -8.95
C VAL A 56 -17.61 -2.42 -8.61
N ARG A 57 -17.47 -3.46 -7.79
CA ARG A 57 -18.60 -4.33 -7.41
C ARG A 57 -19.55 -3.70 -6.40
N THR A 58 -19.04 -2.87 -5.50
CA THR A 58 -19.83 -2.31 -4.37
C THR A 58 -20.24 -0.85 -4.58
N GLY A 59 -19.67 -0.17 -5.56
CA GLY A 59 -19.88 1.26 -5.81
C GLY A 59 -19.24 2.18 -4.76
N GLN A 60 -18.40 1.65 -3.87
CA GLN A 60 -17.81 2.37 -2.73
C GLN A 60 -16.56 3.17 -3.16
N TRP A 61 -16.75 4.15 -4.06
CA TRP A 61 -15.69 4.95 -4.67
C TRP A 61 -14.86 5.77 -3.68
N GLN A 62 -15.33 6.00 -2.45
CA GLN A 62 -14.54 6.69 -1.42
C GLN A 62 -13.27 5.94 -1.00
N PHE A 63 -13.13 4.66 -1.37
CA PHE A 63 -11.93 3.87 -1.12
C PHE A 63 -10.92 3.91 -2.28
N TRP A 64 -11.27 4.54 -3.41
CA TRP A 64 -10.39 4.72 -4.57
C TRP A 64 -9.80 6.14 -4.57
#